data_AF-A0A0U5C335-F1
#
_entry.id   AF-A0A0U5C335-F1
#
_cell.length_a   1.000
_cell.length_b   1.000
_cell.length_c   1.000
_cell.angle_alpha   90.00
_cell.angle_beta   90.00
_cell.angle_gamma   90.00
#
_symmetry.space_group_name_H-M   'P 1'
#
loop_
_entity.id
_entity.type
_entity.pdbx_description
1 polymer ?
#
loop_
_entity_poly.entity_id
_entity_poly.type
_entity_poly.pdbx_seq_one_letter_code
_entity_poly.pdbx_strand_id
1 'polypeptide(L)'
;MSERDGYLVVETRADRAGLVRVHATRQKPLDPVDIATDPSQSRLRYAAFFNSLHVATMHAQTALRRGMVDAEAGLYRTDPVTAIAAVEAIDLAHRRVYLDPTLAEDPRLAAQIERRRTRHRWANRIWTAVGILAIIVLILFAQIPVF
;
A
#
# COMPACT_ATOMS: atom_id res chain seq x y z
N MET A 1 0.13 21.57 11.46
CA MET A 1 0.65 20.29 11.98
C MET A 1 1.16 19.49 10.80
N SER A 2 2.47 19.27 10.69
CA SER A 2 3.08 18.64 9.52
C SER A 2 2.72 17.14 9.46
N GLU A 3 1.68 16.79 8.72
CA GLU A 3 1.49 15.45 8.14
C GLU A 3 2.50 15.32 7.00
N ARG A 4 3.73 14.94 7.36
CA ARG A 4 4.88 15.06 6.49
C ARG A 4 4.71 14.14 5.29
N ASP A 5 4.73 14.75 4.12
CA ASP A 5 4.81 14.11 2.82
C ASP A 5 6.13 13.32 2.67
N GLY A 6 6.13 12.39 1.73
CA GLY A 6 7.35 11.67 1.37
C GLY A 6 7.07 10.39 0.60
N TYR A 7 8.08 9.54 0.55
CA TYR A 7 8.14 8.39 -0.31
C TYR A 7 8.04 7.10 0.51
N LEU A 8 7.17 6.20 0.06
CA LEU A 8 7.14 4.83 0.51
C LEU A 8 7.87 3.97 -0.52
N VAL A 9 8.90 3.27 -0.05
CA VAL A 9 9.90 2.60 -0.88
C VAL A 9 9.87 1.11 -0.62
N VAL A 10 9.94 0.32 -1.70
CA VAL A 10 10.00 -1.14 -1.65
C VAL A 10 11.32 -1.60 -2.27
N GLU A 11 12.11 -2.31 -1.47
CA GLU A 11 13.42 -2.83 -1.85
C GLU A 11 13.50 -4.34 -1.68
N THR A 12 14.33 -4.98 -2.49
CA THR A 12 14.67 -6.41 -2.38
C THR A 12 16.18 -6.57 -2.40
N ARG A 13 16.71 -7.56 -1.71
CA ARG A 13 18.13 -7.94 -1.82
C ARG A 13 18.27 -9.29 -2.51
N ALA A 14 19.32 -9.47 -3.32
CA ALA A 14 19.56 -10.72 -4.03
C ALA A 14 20.02 -11.84 -3.07
N ASP A 15 20.75 -11.49 -2.02
CA ASP A 15 21.19 -12.41 -0.96
C ASP A 15 20.05 -12.98 -0.10
N ARG A 16 18.85 -12.37 -0.14
CA ARG A 16 17.70 -12.72 0.68
C ARG A 16 16.41 -12.78 -0.15
N ALA A 17 16.34 -13.79 -1.02
CA ALA A 17 15.14 -14.05 -1.81
C ALA A 17 13.89 -14.26 -0.92
N GLY A 18 12.76 -13.66 -1.31
CA GLY A 18 11.50 -13.73 -0.56
C GLY A 18 11.41 -12.80 0.66
N LEU A 19 12.40 -11.93 0.86
CA LEU A 19 12.33 -10.83 1.81
C LEU A 19 12.26 -9.49 1.07
N VAL A 20 11.35 -8.64 1.52
CA VAL A 20 11.12 -7.31 0.99
C VAL A 20 11.22 -6.33 2.14
N ARG A 21 11.94 -5.23 1.90
CA ARG A 21 12.00 -4.11 2.82
C ARG A 21 11.05 -3.02 2.35
N VAL A 22 10.12 -2.61 3.20
CA VAL A 22 9.22 -1.49 2.97
C VAL A 22 9.50 -0.43 4.01
N HIS A 23 9.90 0.76 3.57
CA HIS A 23 10.25 1.84 4.49
C HIS A 23 9.85 3.20 3.94
N ALA A 24 9.67 4.14 4.86
CA ALA A 24 9.29 5.51 4.58
C ALA A 24 10.55 6.40 4.56
N THR A 25 10.69 7.24 3.55
CA THR A 25 11.78 8.23 3.45
C THR A 25 11.24 9.56 2.96
N ARG A 26 11.82 10.68 3.40
CA ARG A 26 11.47 12.01 2.87
C ARG A 26 12.34 12.43 1.70
N GLN A 27 13.49 11.79 1.56
CA GLN A 27 14.37 12.05 0.43
C GLN A 27 13.85 11.28 -0.77
N LYS A 28 13.82 11.94 -1.94
CA LYS A 28 13.54 11.24 -3.19
C LYS A 28 14.54 10.08 -3.29
N PRO A 29 14.07 8.84 -3.50
CA PRO A 29 14.97 7.72 -3.74
C PRO A 29 15.90 8.12 -4.89
N LEU A 30 17.22 7.97 -4.70
CA LEU A 30 18.16 8.15 -5.80
C LEU A 30 17.76 7.19 -6.92
N ASP A 31 17.90 7.65 -8.16
CA ASP A 31 17.61 6.85 -9.35
C ASP A 31 18.27 5.47 -9.22
N PRO A 32 17.62 4.40 -9.69
CA PRO A 32 18.17 3.06 -9.59
C PRO A 32 19.56 3.06 -10.21
N VAL A 33 20.60 2.99 -9.38
CA VAL A 33 21.95 2.77 -9.89
C VAL A 33 21.92 1.38 -10.50
N ASP A 34 21.95 1.34 -11.83
CA ASP A 34 21.83 0.16 -12.70
C ASP A 34 22.97 -0.86 -12.57
N ILE A 35 23.70 -0.88 -11.44
CA ILE A 35 24.91 -1.69 -11.31
C ILE A 35 24.94 -2.38 -9.94
N ALA A 36 24.08 -3.38 -9.76
CA ALA A 36 24.29 -4.38 -8.72
C ALA A 36 25.13 -5.54 -9.28
N THR A 37 26.44 -5.31 -9.42
CA THR A 37 27.42 -6.40 -9.52
C THR A 37 27.58 -7.10 -8.15
N ASP A 38 27.13 -6.45 -7.07
CA ASP A 38 27.21 -6.96 -5.70
C ASP A 38 25.83 -7.47 -5.20
N PRO A 39 25.69 -8.78 -4.89
CA PRO A 39 24.45 -9.38 -4.40
C PRO A 39 24.03 -8.89 -3.00
N SER A 40 24.90 -8.19 -2.27
CA SER A 40 24.62 -7.65 -0.93
C SER A 40 23.87 -6.32 -0.95
N GLN A 41 23.75 -5.65 -2.10
CA GLN A 41 23.07 -4.35 -2.21
C GLN A 41 21.54 -4.50 -2.34
N SER A 42 20.82 -3.58 -1.69
CA SER A 42 19.37 -3.43 -1.86
C SER A 42 19.05 -2.87 -3.24
N ARG A 43 18.21 -3.58 -3.99
CA ARG A 43 17.66 -3.13 -5.26
C ARG A 43 16.30 -2.47 -5.04
N LEU A 44 16.19 -1.22 -5.45
CA LEU A 44 14.93 -0.49 -5.51
C LEU A 44 13.99 -1.16 -6.53
N ARG A 45 12.81 -1.57 -6.09
CA ARG A 45 11.78 -2.17 -6.95
C ARG A 45 10.61 -1.25 -7.22
N TYR A 46 10.29 -0.38 -6.25
CA TYR A 46 9.17 0.53 -6.37
C TYR A 46 9.31 1.70 -5.40
N ALA A 47 8.84 2.87 -5.84
CA ALA A 47 8.67 4.04 -4.99
C ALA A 47 7.40 4.81 -5.37
N ALA A 48 6.64 5.21 -4.36
CA ALA A 48 5.51 6.11 -4.52
C ALA A 48 5.56 7.25 -3.51
N PHE A 49 5.14 8.42 -3.96
CA PHE A 49 5.00 9.61 -3.15
C PHE A 49 3.59 9.69 -2.57
N PHE A 50 3.50 9.96 -1.27
CA PHE A 50 2.26 10.16 -0.54
C PHE A 50 2.28 11.53 0.14
N ASN A 51 1.16 12.25 0.05
CA ASN A 51 0.96 13.50 0.79
C ASN A 51 0.88 13.26 2.31
N SER A 52 0.46 12.07 2.73
CA SER A 52 0.31 11.65 4.12
C SER A 52 1.14 10.39 4.41
N LEU A 53 2.46 10.53 4.43
CA LEU A 53 3.40 9.40 4.55
C LEU A 53 3.15 8.53 5.79
N HIS A 54 2.81 9.16 6.92
CA HIS A 54 2.53 8.44 8.16
C HIS A 54 1.34 7.49 8.01
N VAL A 55 0.25 7.96 7.42
CA VAL A 55 -0.97 7.17 7.17
C VAL A 55 -0.67 6.06 6.15
N ALA A 56 0.07 6.38 5.08
CA ALA A 56 0.51 5.39 4.11
C ALA A 56 1.36 4.27 4.74
N THR A 57 2.28 4.63 5.64
CA THR A 57 3.13 3.66 6.36
C THR A 57 2.29 2.72 7.23
N MET A 58 1.33 3.27 7.97
CA MET A 58 0.40 2.50 8.79
C MET A 58 -0.43 1.51 7.95
N HIS A 59 -0.95 1.96 6.80
CA HIS A 59 -1.69 1.09 5.88
C HIS A 59 -0.81 -0.01 5.31
N ALA A 60 0.42 0.30 4.90
CA ALA A 60 1.37 -0.68 4.39
C ALA A 60 1.69 -1.75 5.45
N GLN A 61 2.00 -1.33 6.68
CA GLN A 61 2.22 -2.22 7.81
C GLN A 61 1.01 -3.13 8.08
N THR A 62 -0.20 -2.54 8.10
CA THR A 62 -1.44 -3.29 8.32
C THR A 62 -1.71 -4.31 7.20
N ALA A 63 -1.44 -3.91 5.96
CA ALA A 63 -1.63 -4.74 4.77
C ALA A 63 -0.61 -5.90 4.68
N LEU A 64 0.59 -5.71 5.23
CA LEU A 64 1.69 -6.68 5.20
C LEU A 64 1.93 -7.40 6.53
N ARG A 65 1.12 -7.13 7.57
CA ARG A 65 1.29 -7.67 8.92
C ARG A 65 1.50 -9.18 9.01
N ARG A 66 0.88 -9.95 8.11
CA ARG A 66 0.97 -11.43 8.10
C ARG A 66 2.36 -11.94 7.72
N GLY A 67 3.16 -11.13 7.03
CA GLY A 67 4.53 -11.47 6.64
C GLY A 67 5.57 -10.69 7.42
N MET A 68 5.23 -9.99 8.51
CA MET A 68 6.18 -9.16 9.24
C MET A 68 7.29 -10.02 9.86
N VAL A 69 8.54 -9.70 9.52
CA VAL A 69 9.74 -10.34 10.09
C VAL A 69 10.40 -9.41 11.10
N ASP A 70 10.52 -8.13 10.74
CA ASP A 70 11.08 -7.09 11.59
C ASP A 70 10.34 -5.78 11.34
N ALA A 71 9.61 -5.31 12.35
CA ALA A 71 8.80 -4.09 12.25
C ALA A 71 9.67 -2.82 12.20
N GLU A 72 10.81 -2.82 12.90
CA GLU A 72 11.70 -1.67 13.02
C GLU A 72 12.53 -1.49 11.74
N ALA A 73 13.01 -2.59 11.18
CA ALA A 73 13.71 -2.57 9.89
C ALA A 73 12.75 -2.43 8.68
N GLY A 74 11.43 -2.62 8.89
CA GLY A 74 10.42 -2.66 7.83
C GLY A 74 10.56 -3.88 6.94
N LEU A 75 10.97 -5.03 7.51
CA LEU A 75 11.25 -6.25 6.77
C LEU A 75 10.05 -7.20 6.79
N TYR A 76 9.67 -7.67 5.61
CA TYR A 76 8.53 -8.56 5.40
C TYR A 76 8.91 -9.77 4.56
N ARG A 77 8.45 -10.96 4.94
CA ARG A 77 8.49 -12.19 4.16
C ARG A 77 7.31 -12.21 3.18
N THR A 78 7.54 -11.70 1.99
CA THR A 78 6.57 -11.66 0.90
C THR A 78 7.31 -11.49 -0.43
N ASP A 79 6.64 -11.77 -1.54
CA ASP A 79 7.17 -11.48 -2.87
C ASP A 79 7.06 -9.97 -3.19
N PRO A 80 7.95 -9.42 -4.03
CA PRO A 80 7.95 -8.00 -4.37
C PRO A 80 6.65 -7.56 -5.05
N VAL A 81 6.01 -8.43 -5.83
CA VAL A 81 4.74 -8.12 -6.50
C VAL A 81 3.64 -7.88 -5.45
N THR A 82 3.54 -8.75 -4.45
CA THR A 82 2.59 -8.61 -3.33
C THR A 82 2.85 -7.38 -2.48
N ALA A 83 4.12 -7.05 -2.21
CA ALA A 83 4.46 -5.83 -1.48
C ALA A 83 4.08 -4.57 -2.26
N ILE A 84 4.41 -4.49 -3.55
CA ILE A 84 4.06 -3.35 -4.41
C ILE A 84 2.54 -3.23 -4.53
N ALA A 85 1.84 -4.35 -4.78
CA ALA A 85 0.39 -4.36 -4.84
C ALA A 85 -0.26 -3.94 -3.52
N ALA A 86 0.38 -4.22 -2.37
CA ALA A 86 -0.10 -3.75 -1.08
C ALA A 86 0.00 -2.23 -0.94
N VAL A 87 1.09 -1.63 -1.44
CA VAL A 87 1.30 -0.18 -1.42
C VAL A 87 0.41 0.54 -2.44
N GLU A 88 0.29 0.03 -3.66
CA GLU A 88 -0.58 0.59 -4.72
C GLU A 88 -2.09 0.50 -4.42
N ALA A 89 -2.47 -0.44 -3.55
CA ALA A 89 -3.85 -0.61 -3.13
C ALA A 89 -4.24 0.27 -1.93
N ILE A 90 -3.30 1.05 -1.38
CA ILE A 90 -3.61 2.02 -0.33
C ILE A 90 -4.55 3.08 -0.90
N ASP A 91 -5.70 3.26 -0.24
CA ASP A 91 -6.75 4.20 -0.65
C ASP A 91 -6.43 5.64 -0.24
N LEU A 92 -5.23 6.09 -0.61
CA LEU A 92 -4.73 7.44 -0.42
C LEU A 92 -4.25 7.98 -1.76
N ALA A 93 -4.42 9.28 -1.98
CA ALA A 93 -3.85 9.95 -3.14
C ALA A 93 -2.32 9.81 -3.11
N HIS A 94 -1.79 9.10 -4.11
CA HIS A 94 -0.36 8.86 -4.25
C HIS A 94 0.07 8.97 -5.71
N ARG A 95 1.34 9.28 -5.91
CA ARG A 95 1.97 9.35 -7.23
C ARG A 95 3.07 8.31 -7.31
N ARG A 96 2.97 7.39 -8.27
CA ARG A 96 4.06 6.46 -8.57
C ARG A 96 5.26 7.25 -9.11
N VAL A 97 6.41 7.08 -8.47
CA VAL A 97 7.66 7.78 -8.82
C VAL A 97 8.58 6.83 -9.58
N TYR A 98 8.62 5.58 -9.15
CA TYR A 98 9.43 4.54 -9.77
C TYR A 98 8.75 3.17 -9.66
N LEU A 99 8.89 2.37 -10.70
CA LEU A 99 8.55 0.95 -10.73
C LEU A 99 9.57 0.25 -11.63
N ASP A 100 10.17 -0.83 -11.13
CA ASP A 100 11.08 -1.65 -11.91
C ASP A 100 10.37 -2.15 -13.18
N PRO A 101 10.92 -1.90 -14.38
CA PRO A 101 10.26 -2.26 -15.64
C PRO A 101 9.98 -3.77 -15.74
N THR A 102 10.86 -4.61 -15.16
CA THR A 102 10.66 -6.06 -15.14
C THR A 102 9.43 -6.49 -14.33
N LEU A 103 9.05 -5.70 -13.32
CA LEU A 103 7.85 -5.90 -12.52
C LEU A 103 6.63 -5.20 -13.14
N ALA A 104 6.83 -4.12 -13.90
CA ALA A 104 5.76 -3.43 -14.62
C ALA A 104 5.14 -4.33 -15.71
N GLU A 105 5.95 -5.18 -16.34
CA GLU A 105 5.51 -6.14 -17.34
C GLU A 105 4.89 -7.42 -16.75
N ASP A 106 5.00 -7.65 -15.43
CA ASP A 106 4.44 -8.84 -14.79
C ASP A 106 2.91 -8.75 -14.70
N PRO A 107 2.14 -9.63 -15.39
CA PRO A 107 0.68 -9.62 -15.35
C PRO A 107 0.12 -9.91 -13.94
N ARG A 108 0.90 -10.55 -13.07
CA ARG A 108 0.51 -10.81 -11.67
C ARG A 108 0.37 -9.52 -10.88
N LEU A 109 1.17 -8.49 -11.18
CA LEU A 109 1.13 -7.21 -10.49
C LEU A 109 -0.22 -6.52 -10.71
N ALA A 110 -0.62 -6.37 -11.97
CA ALA A 110 -1.92 -5.79 -12.33
C ALA A 110 -3.08 -6.57 -11.70
N ALA A 111 -3.05 -7.91 -11.77
CA ALA A 111 -4.08 -8.76 -11.18
C ALA A 111 -4.17 -8.62 -9.65
N GLN A 112 -3.04 -8.53 -8.95
CA GLN A 112 -3.03 -8.38 -7.49
C GLN A 112 -3.49 -7.00 -7.04
N ILE A 113 -3.11 -5.94 -7.75
CA ILE A 113 -3.60 -4.57 -7.50
C ILE A 113 -5.12 -4.55 -7.66
N GLU A 114 -5.65 -5.09 -8.75
CA GLU A 114 -7.09 -5.08 -9.02
C GLU A 114 -7.88 -5.94 -8.02
N ARG A 115 -7.35 -7.11 -7.63
CA ARG A 115 -7.96 -7.95 -6.57
C ARG A 115 -8.04 -7.22 -5.23
N ARG A 116 -7.03 -6.41 -4.87
CA ARG A 116 -7.07 -5.64 -3.63
C ARG A 116 -8.03 -4.45 -3.74
N ARG A 117 -8.00 -3.70 -4.85
CA ARG A 117 -8.92 -2.58 -5.10
C ARG A 117 -10.38 -3.00 -5.13
N THR A 118 -10.70 -4.12 -5.77
CA THR A 118 -12.08 -4.65 -5.81
C THR A 118 -12.58 -4.97 -4.41
N ARG A 119 -11.80 -5.71 -3.61
CA ARG A 119 -12.17 -6.00 -2.21
C ARG A 119 -12.48 -4.74 -1.40
N HIS A 120 -11.67 -3.69 -1.55
CA HIS A 120 -11.93 -2.41 -0.90
C HIS A 120 -13.21 -1.72 -1.42
N ARG A 121 -13.46 -1.74 -2.75
CA ARG A 121 -14.68 -1.18 -3.35
C ARG A 121 -15.95 -1.87 -2.85
N TRP A 122 -15.94 -3.20 -2.72
CA TRP A 122 -17.09 -3.96 -2.20
C TRP A 122 -17.38 -3.61 -0.74
N ALA A 123 -16.35 -3.53 0.11
CA ALA A 123 -16.51 -3.13 1.50
C ALA A 123 -17.13 -1.72 1.61
N ASN A 124 -16.64 -0.77 0.81
CA ASN A 124 -17.14 0.61 0.86
C ASN A 124 -18.61 0.72 0.39
N ARG A 125 -18.99 -0.04 -0.65
CA ARG A 125 -20.38 -0.12 -1.11
C ARG A 125 -21.33 -0.69 -0.06
N ILE A 126 -20.92 -1.75 0.64
CA ILE A 126 -21.73 -2.35 1.71
C ILE A 126 -21.93 -1.32 2.83
N TRP A 127 -20.87 -0.65 3.27
CA TRP A 127 -20.97 0.39 4.31
C TRP A 127 -21.83 1.58 3.88
N THR A 128 -21.74 2.02 2.62
CA THR A 128 -22.59 3.09 2.09
C THR A 128 -24.06 2.67 2.07
N ALA A 129 -24.36 1.44 1.65
CA ALA A 129 -25.72 0.89 1.67
C ALA A 129 -26.29 0.80 3.09
N VAL A 130 -25.48 0.33 4.05
CA VAL A 130 -25.85 0.29 5.48
C VAL A 130 -26.12 1.70 6.03
N GLY A 131 -25.28 2.67 5.67
CA GLY A 131 -25.47 4.07 6.08
C GLY A 131 -26.76 4.68 5.51
N ILE A 132 -27.03 4.46 4.23
CA ILE A 132 -28.28 4.90 3.59
C ILE A 132 -29.49 4.23 4.25
N LEU A 133 -29.42 2.93 4.50
CA LEU A 133 -30.50 2.19 5.16
C LEU A 133 -30.77 2.73 6.56
N ALA A 134 -29.72 3.00 7.34
CA ALA A 134 -29.85 3.57 8.68
C ALA A 134 -30.53 4.96 8.65
N ILE A 135 -30.20 5.80 7.66
CA ILE A 135 -30.84 7.11 7.47
C ILE A 135 -32.32 6.93 7.10
N ILE A 136 -32.66 6.01 6.20
CA ILE A 136 -34.05 5.72 5.83
C ILE A 136 -34.85 5.24 7.05
N VAL A 137 -34.30 4.31 7.83
CA VAL A 137 -34.93 3.81 9.07
C VAL A 137 -35.10 4.93 10.09
N LEU A 138 -34.10 5.80 10.26
CA LEU A 138 -34.18 6.94 11.17
C LEU A 138 -35.29 7.92 10.76
N ILE A 139 -35.40 8.23 9.47
CA ILE A 139 -36.46 9.10 8.93
C ILE A 139 -37.83 8.44 9.16
N LEU A 140 -37.97 7.14 8.87
CA LEU A 140 -39.21 6.39 9.11
C LEU A 140 -39.62 6.42 10.59
N PHE A 141 -38.67 6.21 11.51
CA PHE A 141 -38.95 6.28 12.95
C PHE A 141 -39.27 7.71 13.41
N ALA A 142 -38.61 8.73 12.86
CA ALA A 142 -38.89 10.13 13.17
C ALA A 142 -40.29 10.58 12.68
N GLN A 143 -40.87 9.88 11.71
CA GLN A 143 -42.23 10.12 11.22
C GLN A 143 -43.31 9.45 12.08
N ILE A 144 -42.94 8.60 13.06
CA ILE A 144 -43.89 8.00 13.99
C ILE A 144 -44.16 9.03 15.09
N PRO A 145 -45.34 9.67 15.15
CA PRO A 145 -45.70 10.50 16.28
C PRO A 145 -45.74 9.60 17.53
N VAL A 146 -44.89 9.92 18.50
CA VAL A 146 -44.96 9.34 19.85
C VAL A 146 -46.23 9.92 20.48
N PHE A 147 -47.33 9.18 20.38
CA PHE A 147 -48.58 9.43 21.11
C PHE A 147 -48.51 8.89 22.54
#